data_AF-A0A932EP67-F1
#
_entry.id   AF-A0A932EP67-F1
#
_cell.length_a   1.000
_cell.length_b   1.000
_cell.length_c   1.000
_cell.angle_alpha   90.00
_cell.angle_beta   90.00
_cell.angle_gamma   90.00
#
_symmetry.space_group_name_H-M   'P 1'
#
loop_
_entity.id
_entity.type
_entity.pdbx_description
1 polymer ?
#
loop_
_entity_poly.entity_id
_entity_poly.type
_entity_poly.pdbx_seq_one_letter_code
_entity_poly.pdbx_strand_id
1 'polypeptide(L)'
;MILAALLFLSHKGTISSTEAGTVAAFVLVYITLEYVITNHEILAVMKNQWARQSAVLMRFGLRQLAGEAQVWIANFGLANLMVIEVRIESRRDDRVILYKHAIIAPGVVKHYAIPKSVYQHVQLFRAYDVSVKYFGIDEVEQSASRAYTLLVSQGRVVKIKRGIHEMWGVDCPKCMTWPYTCMITDGLQNYEEAVVRMNEMAEELRETCPDHASKWTLTTEHANKKGTKEDVSWSDSDRRWHRGSDKGR
;
A
#
# COMPACT_ATOMS: atom_id res chain seq x y z
N MET A 1 40.55 19.26 -26.37
CA MET A 1 42.01 19.11 -26.61
C MET A 1 42.35 18.41 -27.93
N ILE A 2 41.64 17.37 -28.37
CA ILE A 2 41.93 16.63 -29.62
C ILE A 2 41.81 17.52 -30.88
N LEU A 3 40.80 18.40 -30.94
CA LEU A 3 40.63 19.37 -32.03
C LEU A 3 41.82 20.33 -32.18
N ALA A 4 42.47 20.71 -31.08
CA ALA A 4 43.63 21.60 -31.09
C ALA A 4 44.90 20.88 -31.60
N ALA A 5 45.04 19.58 -31.31
CA ALA A 5 46.16 18.77 -31.80
C ALA A 5 46.07 18.48 -33.31
N LEU A 6 44.85 18.30 -33.84
CA LEU A 6 44.60 18.09 -35.27
C LEU A 6 44.87 19.35 -36.10
N LEU A 7 44.49 20.52 -35.57
CA LEU A 7 44.80 21.82 -36.18
C LEU A 7 46.32 22.09 -36.20
N PHE A 8 47.05 21.66 -35.17
CA PHE A 8 48.51 21.78 -35.11
C PHE A 8 49.25 20.87 -36.10
N LEU A 9 48.75 19.66 -36.34
CA LEU A 9 49.32 18.72 -37.31
C LEU A 9 49.04 19.13 -38.76
N SER A 10 47.87 19.74 -39.02
CA SER A 10 47.53 20.28 -40.34
C SER A 10 48.44 21.44 -40.77
N HIS A 11 48.97 22.22 -39.82
CA HIS A 11 49.82 23.38 -40.13
C HIS A 11 51.26 23.01 -40.54
N LYS A 12 51.74 21.79 -40.25
CA LYS A 12 53.14 21.38 -40.51
C LYS A 12 53.40 20.69 -41.85
N GLY A 13 52.39 20.57 -42.72
CA GLY A 13 52.60 20.43 -44.16
C GLY A 13 53.45 19.23 -44.62
N THR A 14 53.09 18.00 -44.24
CA THR A 14 53.34 16.76 -45.01
C THR A 14 52.57 15.64 -44.33
N ILE A 15 51.29 15.48 -44.68
CA ILE A 15 50.51 14.30 -44.34
C ILE A 15 50.09 13.69 -45.67
N SER A 16 50.51 12.46 -45.94
CA SER A 16 50.07 11.73 -47.13
C SER A 16 48.55 11.55 -47.08
N SER A 17 47.86 11.49 -48.23
CA SER A 17 46.40 11.34 -48.28
C SER A 17 45.87 10.15 -47.47
N THR A 18 46.68 9.09 -47.35
CA THR A 18 46.46 7.91 -46.51
C THR A 18 46.49 8.20 -45.00
N GLU A 19 47.45 8.98 -44.53
CA GLU A 19 47.57 9.35 -43.12
C GLU A 19 46.44 10.31 -42.70
N ALA A 20 46.07 11.25 -43.59
CA ALA A 20 44.95 12.16 -43.36
C ALA A 20 43.62 11.40 -43.25
N GLY A 21 43.40 10.41 -44.12
CA GLY A 21 42.23 9.54 -44.05
C GLY A 21 42.17 8.71 -42.76
N THR A 22 43.33 8.22 -42.30
CA THR A 22 43.43 7.44 -41.06
C THR A 22 43.11 8.29 -39.83
N VAL A 23 43.65 9.51 -39.76
CA VAL A 23 43.37 10.46 -38.69
C VAL A 23 41.89 10.86 -38.68
N ALA A 24 41.30 11.14 -39.85
CA ALA A 24 39.88 11.44 -39.98
C ALA A 24 39.00 10.27 -39.50
N ALA A 25 39.37 9.03 -39.83
CA ALA A 25 38.66 7.84 -39.37
C ALA A 25 38.71 7.70 -37.84
N PHE A 26 39.88 7.90 -37.20
CA PHE A 26 39.98 7.86 -35.74
C PHE A 26 39.16 8.95 -35.05
N VAL A 27 39.14 10.17 -35.61
CA VAL A 27 38.32 11.27 -35.09
C VAL A 27 36.83 10.93 -35.20
N LEU A 28 36.41 10.37 -36.33
CA LEU A 28 35.04 9.93 -36.53
C LEU A 28 34.65 8.83 -35.53
N VAL A 29 35.51 7.83 -35.34
CA VAL A 29 35.29 6.76 -34.35
C VAL A 29 35.19 7.33 -32.94
N TYR A 30 36.07 8.25 -32.56
CA TYR A 30 36.04 8.89 -31.24
C TYR A 30 34.74 9.67 -31.00
N ILE A 31 34.34 10.51 -31.96
CA ILE A 31 33.06 11.25 -31.88
C ILE A 31 31.88 10.28 -31.81
N THR A 32 31.92 9.20 -32.58
CA THR A 32 30.87 8.17 -32.56
C THR A 32 30.80 7.47 -31.20
N LEU A 33 31.95 7.16 -30.58
CA LEU A 33 32.00 6.54 -29.26
C LEU A 33 31.46 7.46 -28.17
N GLU A 34 31.90 8.72 -28.14
CA GLU A 34 31.38 9.74 -27.21
C GLU A 34 29.87 9.93 -27.38
N TYR A 35 29.38 9.96 -28.61
CA TYR A 35 27.96 10.03 -28.92
C TYR A 35 27.19 8.81 -28.40
N VAL A 36 27.72 7.60 -28.58
CA VAL A 36 27.12 6.36 -28.07
C VAL A 36 27.08 6.35 -26.54
N ILE A 37 28.17 6.73 -25.86
CA ILE A 37 28.23 6.80 -24.39
C ILE A 37 27.21 7.81 -23.87
N THR A 38 27.22 9.04 -24.40
CA THR A 38 26.28 10.09 -24.00
C THR A 38 24.83 9.67 -24.20
N ASN A 39 24.50 9.02 -25.32
CA ASN A 39 23.15 8.52 -25.56
C ASN A 39 22.74 7.42 -24.58
N HIS A 40 23.68 6.56 -24.19
CA HIS A 40 23.40 5.52 -23.20
C HIS A 40 23.05 6.13 -21.83
N GLU A 41 23.77 7.18 -21.42
CA GLU A 41 23.49 7.91 -20.18
C GLU A 41 22.13 8.63 -20.24
N ILE A 42 21.82 9.32 -21.35
CA ILE A 42 20.53 9.99 -21.55
C ILE A 42 19.38 8.97 -21.49
N LEU A 43 19.54 7.82 -22.14
CA LEU A 43 18.54 6.75 -22.08
C LEU A 43 18.34 6.23 -20.65
N ALA A 44 19.41 6.08 -19.87
CA ALA A 44 19.30 5.66 -18.47
C ALA A 44 18.54 6.70 -17.63
N VAL A 45 18.82 7.99 -17.81
CA VAL A 45 18.10 9.08 -17.13
C VAL A 45 16.64 9.09 -17.53
N MET A 46 16.32 8.98 -18.83
CA MET A 46 14.94 8.95 -19.32
C MET A 46 14.17 7.73 -18.78
N LYS A 47 14.80 6.55 -18.73
CA LYS A 47 14.18 5.35 -18.12
C LYS A 47 13.88 5.56 -16.64
N ASN A 48 14.80 6.16 -15.89
CA ASN A 48 14.59 6.46 -14.47
C ASN A 48 13.50 7.51 -14.25
N GLN A 49 13.44 8.54 -15.09
CA GLN A 49 12.39 9.55 -15.03
C GLN A 49 11.02 8.94 -15.38
N TRP A 50 10.97 8.13 -16.44
CA TRP A 50 9.77 7.41 -16.82
C TRP A 50 9.27 6.53 -15.68
N ALA A 51 10.14 5.68 -15.11
CA ALA A 51 9.80 4.80 -13.99
C ALA A 51 9.26 5.57 -12.77
N ARG A 52 9.82 6.75 -12.47
CA ARG A 52 9.32 7.60 -11.37
C ARG A 52 7.97 8.24 -11.70
N GLN A 53 7.75 8.65 -12.94
CA GLN A 53 6.50 9.28 -13.38
C GLN A 53 5.36 8.26 -13.52
N SER A 54 5.69 7.02 -13.90
CA SER A 54 4.76 5.92 -14.06
C SER A 54 4.49 5.16 -12.77
N ALA A 55 5.30 5.36 -11.73
CA ALA A 55 5.08 4.73 -10.43
C ALA A 55 3.71 5.10 -9.85
N VAL A 56 2.90 4.08 -9.59
CA VAL A 56 1.60 4.23 -8.94
C VAL A 56 1.81 4.48 -7.45
N LEU A 57 1.69 5.74 -7.03
CA LEU A 57 1.76 6.12 -5.62
C LEU A 57 0.33 6.33 -5.07
N MET A 58 -0.29 5.24 -4.61
CA MET A 58 -1.63 5.26 -4.04
C MET A 58 -1.60 5.13 -2.51
N ARG A 59 -2.49 5.86 -1.82
CA ARG A 59 -2.90 5.51 -0.45
C ARG A 59 -4.41 5.40 -0.36
N PHE A 60 -4.87 4.55 0.54
CA PHE A 60 -6.30 4.39 0.81
C PHE A 60 -6.53 4.06 2.27
N GLY A 61 -7.79 4.19 2.68
CA GLY A 61 -8.26 3.69 3.95
C GLY A 61 -9.74 3.92 4.17
N LEU A 62 -10.18 3.72 5.41
CA LEU A 62 -11.55 3.96 5.83
C LEU A 62 -11.65 5.20 6.71
N ARG A 63 -12.73 5.96 6.51
CA ARG A 63 -13.10 7.09 7.34
C ARG A 63 -14.60 7.10 7.63
N GLN A 64 -14.97 7.69 8.75
CA GLN A 64 -16.35 7.92 9.12
C GLN A 64 -16.75 9.33 8.69
N LEU A 65 -17.88 9.46 8.00
CA LEU A 65 -18.48 10.75 7.66
C LEU A 65 -19.99 10.66 7.87
N ALA A 66 -20.57 11.56 8.67
CA ALA A 66 -22.00 11.63 8.94
C ALA A 66 -22.63 10.28 9.39
N GLY A 67 -21.89 9.46 10.14
CA GLY A 67 -22.36 8.16 10.61
C GLY A 67 -22.27 7.02 9.59
N GLU A 68 -21.65 7.26 8.43
CA GLU A 68 -21.42 6.25 7.40
C GLU A 68 -19.92 5.97 7.22
N ALA A 69 -19.56 4.72 6.91
CA ALA A 69 -18.20 4.39 6.53
C ALA A 69 -17.97 4.69 5.03
N GLN A 70 -16.83 5.30 4.73
CA GLN A 70 -16.40 5.59 3.37
C GLN A 70 -14.97 5.11 3.17
N VAL A 71 -14.72 4.43 2.04
CA VAL A 71 -13.37 4.20 1.54
C VAL A 71 -12.89 5.47 0.88
N TRP A 72 -11.72 5.95 1.28
CA TRP A 72 -11.03 7.03 0.58
C TRP A 72 -9.83 6.47 -0.15
N ILE A 73 -9.58 6.96 -1.37
CA ILE A 73 -8.43 6.61 -2.18
C ILE A 73 -7.80 7.92 -2.68
N ALA A 74 -6.53 8.09 -2.42
CA ALA A 74 -5.74 9.26 -2.77
C ALA A 74 -4.62 8.85 -3.75
N ASN A 75 -4.53 9.57 -4.86
CA ASN A 75 -3.45 9.41 -5.81
C ASN A 75 -2.36 10.46 -5.56
N PHE A 76 -1.19 10.01 -5.10
CA PHE A 76 0.00 10.82 -4.91
C PHE A 76 0.98 10.73 -6.09
N GLY A 77 0.67 9.91 -7.09
CA GLY A 77 1.45 9.79 -8.31
C GLY A 77 1.26 10.98 -9.23
N LEU A 78 2.07 11.02 -10.30
CA LEU A 78 1.98 12.03 -11.35
C LEU A 78 1.04 11.61 -12.49
N ALA A 79 0.75 10.32 -12.60
CA ALA A 79 -0.16 9.75 -13.58
C ALA A 79 -1.57 9.55 -13.01
N ASN A 80 -2.56 9.45 -13.89
CA ASN A 80 -3.91 9.07 -13.52
C ASN A 80 -3.94 7.63 -12.99
N LEU A 81 -4.59 7.42 -11.84
CA LEU A 81 -4.80 6.10 -11.27
C LEU A 81 -6.17 5.58 -11.70
N MET A 82 -6.21 4.44 -12.40
CA MET A 82 -7.47 3.77 -12.71
C MET A 82 -7.74 2.67 -11.67
N VAL A 83 -8.67 2.94 -10.78
CA VAL A 83 -9.19 1.95 -9.83
C VAL A 83 -10.23 1.10 -10.56
N ILE A 84 -10.08 -0.22 -10.47
CA ILE A 84 -10.98 -1.21 -11.09
C ILE A 84 -12.06 -1.60 -10.09
N GLU A 85 -11.63 -2.00 -8.89
CA GLU A 85 -12.52 -2.42 -7.82
C GLU A 85 -11.92 -2.12 -6.44
N VAL A 86 -12.82 -1.86 -5.49
CA VAL A 86 -12.50 -1.82 -4.07
C VAL A 86 -13.21 -3.00 -3.43
N ARG A 87 -12.43 -3.92 -2.87
CA ARG A 87 -12.93 -5.10 -2.19
C ARG A 87 -12.99 -4.83 -0.70
N ILE A 88 -14.14 -5.15 -0.10
CA ILE A 88 -14.36 -5.09 1.33
C ILE A 88 -14.82 -6.47 1.76
N GLU A 89 -14.02 -7.13 2.58
CA GLU A 89 -14.24 -8.51 3.00
C GLU A 89 -14.37 -8.56 4.51
N SER A 90 -15.22 -9.44 5.03
CA SER A 90 -15.31 -9.74 6.47
C SER A 90 -14.97 -11.21 6.71
N ARG A 91 -14.58 -11.56 7.94
CA ARG A 91 -14.25 -12.95 8.34
C ARG A 91 -15.34 -13.98 7.97
N ARG A 92 -16.62 -13.60 7.94
CA ARG A 92 -17.75 -14.51 7.68
C ARG A 92 -18.13 -14.60 6.20
N ASP A 93 -17.20 -14.30 5.29
CA ASP A 93 -17.40 -14.33 3.83
C ASP A 93 -18.45 -13.35 3.28
N ASP A 94 -18.84 -12.33 4.05
CA ASP A 94 -19.55 -11.17 3.48
C ASP A 94 -18.56 -10.36 2.63
N ARG A 95 -18.41 -10.75 1.36
CA ARG A 95 -17.60 -10.03 0.37
C ARG A 95 -18.46 -9.00 -0.35
N VAL A 96 -18.08 -7.74 -0.21
CA VAL A 96 -18.72 -6.62 -0.88
C VAL A 96 -17.72 -6.01 -1.83
N ILE A 97 -18.04 -6.07 -3.12
CA ILE A 97 -17.28 -5.42 -4.17
C ILE A 97 -17.96 -4.09 -4.47
N LEU A 98 -17.25 -2.99 -4.23
CA LEU A 98 -17.69 -1.68 -4.70
C LEU A 98 -17.21 -1.51 -6.14
N TYR A 99 -18.08 -1.80 -7.11
CA TYR A 99 -17.79 -1.64 -8.54
C TYR A 99 -17.70 -0.17 -8.92
N LYS A 100 -16.48 0.37 -9.10
CA LYS A 100 -16.28 1.67 -9.75
C LYS A 100 -14.95 1.67 -10.51
N HIS A 101 -15.03 1.44 -11.83
CA HIS A 101 -14.01 1.91 -12.77
C HIS A 101 -13.89 3.43 -12.62
N ALA A 102 -12.94 3.87 -11.83
CA ALA A 102 -12.81 5.25 -11.44
C ALA A 102 -11.41 5.74 -11.71
N ILE A 103 -11.32 6.84 -12.45
CA ILE A 103 -10.07 7.54 -12.69
C ILE A 103 -9.88 8.57 -11.57
N ILE A 104 -8.77 8.44 -10.85
CA ILE A 104 -8.35 9.35 -9.78
C ILE A 104 -7.16 10.14 -10.31
N ALA A 105 -7.38 11.42 -10.58
CA ALA A 105 -6.33 12.31 -11.07
C ALA A 105 -5.23 12.53 -10.01
N PRO A 106 -4.00 12.89 -10.43
CA PRO A 106 -2.91 13.27 -9.53
C PRO A 106 -3.34 14.29 -8.47
N GLY A 107 -2.97 14.03 -7.22
CA GLY A 107 -3.30 14.91 -6.08
C GLY A 107 -4.75 14.88 -5.62
N VAL A 108 -5.62 14.06 -6.24
CA VAL A 108 -7.04 13.99 -5.89
C VAL A 108 -7.32 12.86 -4.90
N VAL A 109 -8.25 13.11 -3.97
CA VAL A 109 -8.82 12.11 -3.07
C VAL A 109 -10.26 11.84 -3.45
N LYS A 110 -10.59 10.59 -3.78
CA LYS A 110 -11.95 10.13 -4.04
C LYS A 110 -12.49 9.37 -2.84
N HIS A 111 -13.81 9.45 -2.67
CA HIS A 111 -14.53 8.86 -1.55
C HIS A 111 -15.67 7.98 -2.06
N TYR A 112 -15.80 6.80 -1.46
CA TYR A 112 -16.75 5.78 -1.84
C TYR A 112 -17.51 5.32 -0.60
N ALA A 113 -18.81 5.58 -0.57
CA ALA A 113 -19.66 5.14 0.54
C ALA A 113 -19.78 3.61 0.55
N ILE A 114 -19.63 3.03 1.74
CA ILE A 114 -19.92 1.62 1.96
C ILE A 114 -21.44 1.48 2.17
N PRO A 115 -22.12 0.59 1.43
CA PRO A 115 -23.54 0.34 1.62
C PRO A 115 -23.86 -0.01 3.07
N LYS A 116 -24.93 0.57 3.62
CA LYS A 116 -25.35 0.30 5.02
C LYS A 116 -25.63 -1.17 5.27
N SER A 117 -26.11 -1.91 4.27
CA SER A 117 -26.34 -3.36 4.35
C SER A 117 -25.12 -4.14 4.84
N VAL A 118 -23.90 -3.64 4.58
CA VAL A 118 -22.65 -4.29 5.00
C VAL A 118 -22.47 -4.29 6.52
N TYR A 119 -22.92 -3.24 7.21
CA TYR A 119 -22.62 -3.02 8.63
C TYR A 119 -23.84 -2.72 9.51
N GLN A 120 -25.04 -2.52 8.96
CA GLN A 120 -26.22 -2.11 9.73
C GLN A 120 -26.68 -3.13 10.77
N HIS A 121 -26.37 -4.42 10.55
CA HIS A 121 -26.72 -5.52 11.46
C HIS A 121 -25.60 -5.87 12.45
N VAL A 122 -24.50 -5.11 12.47
CA VAL A 122 -23.39 -5.32 13.39
C VAL A 122 -23.79 -4.84 14.79
N GLN A 123 -23.70 -5.73 15.78
CA GLN A 123 -24.18 -5.47 17.14
C GLN A 123 -23.21 -4.66 18.02
N LEU A 124 -21.91 -4.59 17.68
CA LEU A 124 -20.97 -3.73 18.40
C LEU A 124 -19.75 -3.35 17.56
N PHE A 125 -18.88 -4.32 17.27
CA PHE A 125 -17.69 -4.13 16.46
C PHE A 125 -17.60 -5.22 15.38
N ARG A 126 -17.07 -4.85 14.23
CA ARG A 126 -16.74 -5.79 13.15
C ARG A 126 -15.52 -5.31 12.40
N ALA A 127 -14.55 -6.18 12.20
CA ALA A 127 -13.43 -5.93 11.32
C ALA A 127 -13.86 -6.11 9.85
N TYR A 128 -13.19 -5.39 8.96
CA TYR A 128 -13.27 -5.57 7.52
C TYR A 128 -11.89 -5.37 6.92
N ASP A 129 -11.52 -6.24 5.99
CA ASP A 129 -10.34 -6.09 5.15
C ASP A 129 -10.69 -5.30 3.89
N VAL A 130 -9.89 -4.29 3.60
CA VAL A 130 -10.04 -3.45 2.42
C VAL A 130 -8.82 -3.61 1.53
N SER A 131 -9.05 -3.92 0.25
CA SER A 131 -8.03 -3.92 -0.78
C SER A 131 -8.54 -3.21 -2.03
N VAL A 132 -7.61 -2.67 -2.82
CA VAL A 132 -7.90 -1.92 -4.04
C VAL A 132 -7.19 -2.60 -5.21
N LYS A 133 -7.95 -2.95 -6.24
CA LYS A 133 -7.40 -3.44 -7.51
C LYS A 133 -7.36 -2.29 -8.50
N TYR A 134 -6.22 -2.09 -9.15
CA TYR A 134 -5.98 -0.94 -10.03
C TYR A 134 -5.13 -1.34 -11.24
N PHE A 135 -5.15 -0.53 -12.29
CA PHE A 135 -4.20 -0.68 -13.39
C PHE A 135 -2.85 -0.08 -13.01
N GLY A 136 -1.83 -0.94 -12.95
CA GLY A 136 -0.42 -0.56 -12.89
C GLY A 136 0.11 -0.13 -14.26
N ILE A 137 1.43 -0.10 -14.39
CA ILE A 137 2.10 0.34 -15.62
C ILE A 137 1.84 -0.63 -16.78
N ASP A 138 1.99 -1.92 -16.50
CA ASP A 138 1.93 -2.98 -17.52
C ASP A 138 0.79 -3.97 -17.27
N GLU A 139 0.31 -4.09 -16.04
CA GLU A 139 -0.69 -5.09 -15.67
C GLU A 139 -1.66 -4.60 -14.60
N VAL A 140 -2.66 -5.43 -14.32
CA VAL A 140 -3.61 -5.18 -13.24
C VAL A 140 -3.00 -5.64 -11.93
N GLU A 141 -2.83 -4.70 -11.01
CA GLU A 141 -2.24 -4.95 -9.69
C GLU A 141 -3.32 -4.90 -8.59
N GLN A 142 -2.99 -5.48 -7.44
CA GLN A 142 -3.81 -5.43 -6.23
C GLN A 142 -2.97 -4.92 -5.07
N SER A 143 -3.48 -3.92 -4.35
CA SER A 143 -2.83 -3.41 -3.15
C SER A 143 -2.86 -4.44 -2.01
N ALA A 144 -1.86 -4.41 -1.14
CA ALA A 144 -1.91 -5.12 0.14
C ALA A 144 -3.20 -4.78 0.92
N SER A 145 -3.86 -5.81 1.47
CA SER A 145 -5.07 -5.66 2.27
C SER A 145 -4.79 -4.92 3.57
N ARG A 146 -5.77 -4.12 4.02
CA ARG A 146 -5.73 -3.40 5.29
C ARG A 146 -7.01 -3.62 6.07
N ALA A 147 -6.88 -4.12 7.29
CA ALA A 147 -7.96 -4.31 8.24
C ALA A 147 -8.38 -2.99 8.88
N TYR A 148 -9.69 -2.84 9.07
CA TYR A 148 -10.29 -1.77 9.85
C TYR A 148 -11.45 -2.33 10.68
N THR A 149 -11.48 -1.98 11.97
CA THR A 149 -12.59 -2.31 12.85
C THR A 149 -13.57 -1.15 12.93
N LEU A 150 -14.82 -1.41 12.54
CA LEU A 150 -15.94 -0.48 12.67
C LEU A 150 -16.63 -0.72 14.01
N LEU A 151 -16.82 0.34 14.79
CA LEU A 151 -17.73 0.40 15.92
C LEU A 151 -19.07 0.93 15.43
N VAL A 152 -20.12 0.12 15.52
CA VAL A 152 -21.46 0.43 15.01
C VAL A 152 -22.45 0.51 16.18
N SER A 153 -23.29 1.54 16.16
CA SER A 153 -24.39 1.70 17.11
C SER A 153 -25.63 2.16 16.36
N GLN A 154 -26.76 1.47 16.56
CA GLN A 154 -28.05 1.79 15.92
C GLN A 154 -27.95 1.93 14.38
N GLY A 155 -27.19 1.03 13.74
CA GLY A 155 -26.97 1.03 12.29
C GLY A 155 -26.08 2.17 11.76
N ARG A 156 -25.42 2.93 12.64
CA ARG A 156 -24.50 4.01 12.29
C ARG A 156 -23.07 3.70 12.74
N VAL A 157 -22.10 4.08 11.93
CA VAL A 157 -20.68 3.96 12.26
C VAL A 157 -20.31 5.09 13.21
N VAL A 158 -19.93 4.72 14.44
CA VAL A 158 -19.54 5.64 15.51
C VAL A 158 -18.04 5.90 15.46
N LYS A 159 -17.24 4.86 15.22
CA LYS A 159 -15.79 4.95 15.19
C LYS A 159 -15.22 3.94 14.20
N ILE A 160 -14.12 4.30 13.55
CA ILE A 160 -13.31 3.37 12.74
C ILE A 160 -11.93 3.35 13.36
N LYS A 161 -11.40 2.15 13.59
CA LYS A 161 -10.03 1.91 14.05
C LYS A 161 -9.28 1.10 12.99
N ARG A 162 -8.01 1.40 12.77
CA ARG A 162 -7.15 0.60 11.89
C ARG A 162 -6.69 -0.66 12.64
N GLY A 163 -6.67 -1.79 11.93
CA GLY A 163 -6.35 -3.10 12.47
C GLY A 163 -7.58 -3.87 12.94
N ILE A 164 -7.32 -5.08 13.42
CA ILE A 164 -8.33 -6.01 13.92
C ILE A 164 -8.46 -5.82 15.43
N HIS A 165 -9.64 -5.43 15.89
CA HIS A 165 -9.95 -5.25 17.31
C HIS A 165 -11.21 -6.01 17.73
N GLU A 166 -11.74 -6.87 16.87
CA GLU A 166 -12.82 -7.77 17.23
C GLU A 166 -12.29 -8.97 18.04
N MET A 167 -13.17 -9.57 18.83
CA MET A 167 -12.84 -10.80 19.55
C MET A 167 -12.66 -11.93 18.55
N TRP A 168 -11.47 -12.54 18.55
CA TRP A 168 -11.14 -13.64 17.66
C TRP A 168 -11.08 -14.94 18.45
N GLY A 169 -12.18 -15.70 18.44
CA GLY A 169 -12.22 -17.02 19.09
C GLY A 169 -11.39 -18.05 18.33
N VAL A 170 -10.64 -18.85 19.08
CA VAL A 170 -9.88 -20.02 18.62
C VAL A 170 -10.33 -21.24 19.42
N ASP A 171 -10.65 -22.31 18.70
CA ASP A 171 -11.05 -23.59 19.30
C ASP A 171 -9.83 -24.33 19.83
N CYS A 172 -9.91 -24.81 21.07
CA CYS A 172 -8.88 -25.70 21.61
C CYS A 172 -9.10 -27.13 21.09
N PRO A 173 -8.13 -27.71 20.34
CA PRO A 173 -8.28 -29.04 19.77
C PRO A 173 -8.27 -30.16 20.83
N LYS A 174 -7.76 -29.90 22.05
CA LYS A 174 -7.71 -30.86 23.16
C LYS A 174 -9.01 -30.92 23.96
N CYS A 175 -9.60 -29.79 24.29
CA CYS A 175 -10.77 -29.75 25.18
C CYS A 175 -12.09 -29.98 24.43
N MET A 176 -12.15 -29.70 23.12
CA MET A 176 -13.32 -29.88 22.23
C MET A 176 -14.66 -29.33 22.77
N THR A 177 -14.61 -28.52 23.84
CA THR A 177 -15.74 -27.94 24.55
C THR A 177 -15.40 -26.52 24.96
N TRP A 178 -16.46 -25.71 25.07
CA TRP A 178 -16.44 -24.30 25.49
C TRP A 178 -15.63 -24.11 26.79
N PRO A 179 -14.85 -23.02 26.93
CA PRO A 179 -14.96 -21.73 26.24
C PRO A 179 -13.93 -21.51 25.12
N TYR A 180 -14.34 -20.84 24.02
CA TYR A 180 -13.41 -20.32 23.01
C TYR A 180 -12.37 -19.42 23.69
N THR A 181 -11.08 -19.72 23.51
CA THR A 181 -10.03 -18.82 23.95
C THR A 181 -9.95 -17.68 22.94
N CYS A 182 -9.98 -16.43 23.43
CA CYS A 182 -9.84 -15.27 22.55
C CYS A 182 -8.36 -15.04 22.24
N MET A 183 -8.03 -14.79 20.97
CA MET A 183 -6.69 -14.43 20.51
C MET A 183 -6.44 -12.92 20.64
N ILE A 184 -5.20 -12.54 20.94
CA ILE A 184 -4.71 -11.17 20.86
C ILE A 184 -4.59 -10.75 19.39
N THR A 185 -5.40 -9.77 19.01
CA THR A 185 -5.41 -9.23 17.64
C THR A 185 -4.52 -7.99 17.46
N ASP A 186 -3.77 -7.61 18.50
CA ASP A 186 -2.95 -6.40 18.46
C ASP A 186 -1.82 -6.51 17.43
N GLY A 187 -1.60 -5.41 16.72
CA GLY A 187 -0.61 -5.30 15.65
C GLY A 187 -1.03 -5.89 14.30
N LEU A 188 -2.09 -6.71 14.23
CA LEU A 188 -2.53 -7.35 12.99
C LEU A 188 -3.06 -6.32 11.99
N GLN A 189 -2.51 -6.35 10.78
CA GLN A 189 -2.82 -5.40 9.70
C GLN A 189 -3.86 -5.92 8.71
N ASN A 190 -4.12 -7.22 8.64
CA ASN A 190 -5.06 -7.86 7.71
C ASN A 190 -5.52 -9.24 8.27
N TYR A 191 -6.50 -9.86 7.62
CA TYR A 191 -7.02 -11.16 8.03
C TYR A 191 -6.09 -12.33 7.77
N GLU A 192 -5.24 -12.26 6.75
CA GLU A 192 -4.25 -13.30 6.48
C GLU A 192 -3.32 -13.48 7.69
N GLU A 193 -2.79 -12.38 8.23
CA GLU A 193 -2.00 -12.38 9.47
C GLU A 193 -2.80 -12.91 10.66
N ALA A 194 -4.10 -12.61 10.74
CA ALA A 194 -4.97 -13.12 11.81
C ALA A 194 -5.18 -14.63 11.72
N VAL A 195 -5.33 -15.17 10.50
CA VAL A 195 -5.48 -16.61 10.26
C VAL A 195 -4.17 -17.33 10.58
N VAL A 196 -3.03 -16.77 10.17
CA VAL A 196 -1.71 -17.33 10.52
C VAL A 196 -1.56 -17.42 12.04
N ARG A 197 -1.81 -16.32 12.77
CA ARG A 197 -1.74 -16.31 14.24
C ARG A 197 -2.75 -17.25 14.90
N MET A 198 -3.95 -17.37 14.33
CA MET A 198 -4.97 -18.31 14.81
C MET A 198 -4.47 -19.76 14.70
N ASN A 199 -3.81 -20.11 13.60
CA ASN A 199 -3.24 -21.44 13.39
C ASN A 199 -2.06 -21.69 14.34
N GLU A 200 -1.20 -20.69 14.55
CA GLU A 200 -0.11 -20.76 15.55
C GLU A 200 -0.67 -21.02 16.96
N MET A 201 -1.71 -20.27 17.36
CA MET A 201 -2.37 -20.46 18.65
C MET A 201 -3.03 -21.85 18.76
N ALA A 202 -3.66 -22.34 17.69
CA ALA A 202 -4.28 -23.66 17.68
C ALA A 202 -3.24 -24.79 17.82
N GLU A 203 -2.08 -24.65 17.17
CA GLU A 203 -0.97 -25.60 17.30
C GLU A 203 -0.39 -25.56 18.72
N GLU A 204 -0.14 -24.37 19.26
CA GLU A 204 0.29 -24.22 20.66
C GLU A 204 -0.69 -24.89 21.62
N LEU A 205 -1.99 -24.64 21.49
CA LEU A 205 -2.99 -25.26 22.34
C LEU A 205 -3.02 -26.79 22.19
N ARG A 206 -2.74 -27.32 21.00
CA ARG A 206 -2.60 -28.76 20.79
C ARG A 206 -1.42 -29.33 21.59
N GLU A 207 -0.31 -28.60 21.66
CA GLU A 207 0.86 -29.03 22.41
C GLU A 207 0.71 -28.80 23.92
N THR A 208 0.25 -27.62 24.34
CA THR A 208 0.42 -27.11 25.71
C THR A 208 -0.78 -27.21 26.63
N CYS A 209 -2.00 -27.42 26.14
CA CYS A 209 -3.20 -27.28 26.98
C CYS A 209 -3.25 -28.32 28.13
N PRO A 210 -3.24 -27.86 29.40
CA PRO A 210 -4.36 -28.14 30.31
C PRO A 210 -4.99 -26.81 30.77
N ASP A 211 -6.05 -26.45 30.04
CA ASP A 211 -6.99 -25.33 30.17
C ASP A 211 -6.55 -23.92 29.72
N HIS A 212 -5.87 -23.88 28.56
CA HIS A 212 -5.73 -22.70 27.66
C HIS A 212 -4.53 -21.76 27.88
N ALA A 213 -3.36 -22.33 28.19
CA ALA A 213 -2.11 -21.57 28.20
C ALA A 213 -1.50 -21.44 26.78
N SER A 214 -1.87 -20.38 26.06
CA SER A 214 -1.13 -19.90 24.87
C SER A 214 -0.66 -18.46 25.05
N LYS A 215 0.51 -18.11 24.53
CA LYS A 215 1.03 -16.72 24.54
C LYS A 215 0.13 -15.75 23.76
N TRP A 216 -0.68 -16.27 22.85
CA TRP A 216 -1.62 -15.48 22.06
C TRP A 216 -2.97 -15.30 22.73
N THR A 217 -3.17 -15.88 23.91
CA THR A 217 -4.42 -15.76 24.67
C THR A 217 -4.62 -14.33 25.15
N LEU A 218 -5.79 -13.77 24.86
CA LEU A 218 -6.22 -12.47 25.33
C LEU A 218 -6.43 -12.51 26.84
N THR A 219 -5.53 -11.87 27.59
CA THR A 219 -5.64 -11.72 29.05
C THR A 219 -6.24 -10.37 29.44
N THR A 220 -6.68 -10.25 30.70
CA THR A 220 -7.19 -8.99 31.26
C THR A 220 -6.16 -7.86 31.24
N GLU A 221 -4.86 -8.18 31.34
CA GLU A 221 -3.78 -7.20 31.22
C GLU A 221 -3.73 -6.57 29.83
N HIS A 222 -3.91 -7.38 28.78
CA HIS A 222 -3.98 -6.89 27.39
C HIS A 222 -5.21 -6.00 27.16
N ALA A 223 -6.34 -6.34 27.77
CA ALA A 223 -7.55 -5.53 27.70
C ALA A 223 -7.36 -4.16 28.38
N ASN A 224 -6.65 -4.11 29.51
CA ASN A 224 -6.44 -2.90 30.31
C ASN A 224 -5.35 -1.98 29.75
N LYS A 225 -4.34 -2.51 29.05
CA LYS A 225 -3.24 -1.72 28.46
C LYS A 225 -3.72 -0.73 27.37
N LYS A 226 -4.91 -0.93 26.81
CA LYS A 226 -5.51 -0.05 25.79
C LYS A 226 -6.13 1.26 26.33
N GLY A 227 -6.03 1.51 27.64
CA GLY A 227 -6.46 2.78 28.27
C GLY A 227 -5.39 3.89 28.27
N THR A 228 -4.12 3.57 28.01
CA THR A 228 -3.07 4.58 27.87
C THR A 228 -3.07 5.11 26.44
N LYS A 229 -3.10 6.45 26.30
CA LYS A 229 -3.19 7.27 25.08
C LYS A 229 -2.07 7.06 24.04
N GLU A 230 -1.75 5.83 23.67
CA GLU A 230 -1.21 5.56 22.35
C GLU A 230 -2.41 5.46 21.40
N ASP A 231 -3.09 6.59 21.25
CA ASP A 231 -3.88 6.86 20.06
C ASP A 231 -2.95 6.57 18.89
N VAL A 232 -3.26 5.49 18.17
CA VAL A 232 -2.68 5.14 16.87
C VAL A 232 -2.35 6.44 16.17
N SER A 233 -1.07 6.80 16.20
CA SER A 233 -0.61 8.00 15.57
C SER A 233 -0.82 7.72 14.10
N TRP A 234 -1.93 8.24 13.57
CA TRP A 234 -1.97 8.72 12.21
C TRP A 234 -0.59 9.33 11.99
N SER A 235 0.20 8.76 11.08
CA SER A 235 1.46 9.38 10.71
C SER A 235 1.16 10.85 10.44
N ASP A 236 2.05 11.79 10.76
CA ASP A 236 1.73 13.22 10.54
C ASP A 236 1.30 13.51 9.09
N SER A 237 1.70 12.64 8.16
CA SER A 237 1.24 12.61 6.77
C SER A 237 -0.27 12.32 6.61
N ASP A 238 -0.90 11.54 7.47
CA ASP A 238 -2.34 11.29 7.46
C ASP A 238 -3.15 12.39 8.19
N ARG A 239 -2.63 12.94 9.31
CA ARG A 239 -3.32 14.00 10.07
C ARG A 239 -3.46 15.29 9.29
N ARG A 240 -2.46 15.64 8.46
CA ARG A 240 -2.41 16.89 7.70
C ARG A 240 -3.60 17.05 6.75
N TRP A 241 -4.16 15.96 6.22
CA TRP A 241 -5.25 16.02 5.24
C TRP A 241 -6.64 16.13 5.86
N HIS A 242 -6.82 15.70 7.11
CA HIS A 242 -8.09 15.87 7.81
C HIS A 242 -8.37 17.33 8.23
N ARG A 243 -7.34 18.19 8.28
CA ARG A 243 -7.51 19.63 8.60
C ARG A 243 -7.73 20.54 7.39
N GLY A 244 -7.54 20.03 6.16
CA GLY A 244 -7.48 20.86 4.96
C GLY A 244 -8.82 21.13 4.26
N SER A 245 -9.89 20.37 4.52
CA SER A 245 -11.13 20.47 3.73
C SER A 245 -12.22 21.37 4.32
N ASP A 246 -12.09 21.87 5.55
CA ASP A 246 -13.17 22.57 6.26
C ASP A 246 -13.08 24.11 6.23
N LYS A 247 -12.12 24.70 5.52
CA LYS A 247 -11.95 26.17 5.45
C LYS A 247 -12.33 26.81 4.10
N GLY A 248 -13.15 26.14 3.30
CA GLY A 248 -13.63 26.65 2.02
C GLY A 248 -15.15 26.67 1.92
N ARG A 249 -15.81 27.49 2.75
CA ARG A 249 -17.16 28.03 2.50
C ARG A 249 -17.24 29.43 3.08
#